data_AF-A0A2N5AHP7-F1
#
_entry.id   AF-A0A2N5AHP7-F1
#
_cell.length_a   1.000
_cell.length_b   1.000
_cell.length_c   1.000
_cell.angle_alpha   90.00
_cell.angle_beta   90.00
_cell.angle_gamma   90.00
#
_symmetry.space_group_name_H-M   'P 1'
#
loop_
_entity.id
_entity.type
_entity.pdbx_description
1 polymer ?
#
loop_
_entity_poly.entity_id
_entity_poly.type
_entity_poly.pdbx_seq_one_letter_code
_entity_poly.pdbx_strand_id
1 'polypeptide(L)' 'TPRRAEPRVRVPAGSVGIGGAQTGIYPLATPGGWQLLGRTALTLFDPARKEPALLRVGDKIRFVPQKEGVC' A
#
# COMPACT_ATOMS: atom_id res chain seq x y z
N THR A 1 7.06 7.52 11.94
CA THR A 1 6.99 6.36 12.87
C THR A 1 7.96 5.28 12.41
N PRO A 2 8.78 4.68 13.29
CA PRO A 2 9.74 3.66 12.87
C PRO A 2 9.03 2.40 12.33
N ARG A 3 9.73 1.68 11.43
CA ARG A 3 9.31 0.35 10.98
C ARG A 3 9.28 -0.60 12.18
N ARG A 4 8.48 -1.66 12.10
CA ARG A 4 8.50 -2.75 13.06
C ARG A 4 9.91 -3.38 13.11
N ALA A 5 10.33 -3.75 14.32
CA ALA A 5 11.55 -4.51 14.53
C ALA A 5 11.48 -5.87 13.84
N GLU A 6 10.32 -6.54 13.94
CA GLU A 6 10.03 -7.78 13.24
C GLU A 6 9.02 -7.53 12.11
N PRO A 7 9.39 -7.77 10.84
CA PRO A 7 8.47 -7.60 9.72
C PRO A 7 7.35 -8.65 9.77
N ARG A 8 6.16 -8.28 9.30
CA ARG A 8 5.10 -9.27 9.07
C ARG A 8 5.54 -10.16 7.91
N VAL A 9 5.35 -11.46 8.07
CA VAL A 9 5.59 -12.45 7.00
C VAL A 9 4.67 -12.22 5.82
N ARG A 10 3.46 -11.68 6.06
CA ARG A 10 2.48 -11.38 5.02
C ARG A 10 1.74 -10.10 5.34
N VAL A 11 1.84 -9.12 4.45
CA VAL A 11 1.01 -7.92 4.38
C VAL A 11 0.03 -8.10 3.23
N PRO A 12 -1.28 -7.91 3.43
CA PRO A 12 -2.25 -8.02 2.34
C PRO A 12 -2.02 -6.99 1.22
N ALA A 13 -2.35 -7.35 -0.02
CA ALA A 13 -2.37 -6.40 -1.13
C ALA A 13 -3.34 -5.25 -0.85
N GLY A 14 -3.02 -4.06 -1.34
CA GLY A 14 -3.74 -2.81 -1.08
C GLY A 14 -3.48 -2.20 0.29
N SER A 15 -2.65 -2.80 1.15
CA SER A 15 -2.36 -2.21 2.48
C SER A 15 -1.65 -0.88 2.35
N VAL A 16 -2.11 0.13 3.07
CA VAL A 16 -1.44 1.42 3.21
C VAL A 16 -0.55 1.36 4.44
N GLY A 17 0.73 1.68 4.29
CA GLY A 17 1.69 1.66 5.38
C GLY A 17 2.50 2.94 5.49
N ILE A 18 3.07 3.15 6.67
CA ILE A 18 4.02 4.23 6.96
C ILE A 18 5.31 3.66 7.57
N GLY A 19 6.44 4.19 7.12
CA GLY A 19 7.78 3.86 7.60
C GLY A 19 8.68 5.10 7.59
N GLY A 20 8.98 5.63 8.77
CA GLY A 20 9.69 6.90 8.94
C GLY A 20 8.83 8.06 8.43
N ALA A 21 9.39 8.81 7.48
CA ALA A 21 8.74 9.90 6.75
C ALA A 21 8.07 9.43 5.43
N GLN A 22 8.15 8.14 5.11
CA GLN A 22 7.62 7.58 3.87
C GLN A 22 6.26 6.91 4.12
N THR A 23 5.35 7.07 3.18
CA THR A 23 4.07 6.35 3.09
C THR A 23 3.96 5.69 1.73
N GLY A 24 3.04 4.74 1.60
CA GLY A 24 2.91 3.96 0.38
C GLY A 24 1.92 2.83 0.53
N ILE A 25 1.70 2.13 -0.57
CA ILE A 25 0.70 1.09 -0.68
C ILE A 25 1.38 -0.17 -1.20
N TYR A 26 1.09 -1.31 -0.57
CA TYR A 26 1.57 -2.62 -0.99
C TYR A 26 0.73 -3.10 -2.20
N PRO A 27 1.26 -3.15 -3.43
CA PRO A 27 0.46 -3.52 -4.60
C PRO A 27 0.11 -5.02 -4.63
N LEU A 28 0.92 -5.85 -3.97
CA LEU A 28 0.79 -7.31 -3.89
C LEU A 28 0.96 -7.76 -2.43
N ALA A 29 0.57 -9.00 -2.14
CA ALA A 29 0.76 -9.56 -0.81
C ALA A 29 2.22 -9.97 -0.61
N THR A 30 2.94 -9.28 0.28
CA THR A 30 4.38 -9.48 0.50
C THR A 30 4.76 -9.32 1.97
N PRO A 31 5.92 -9.82 2.41
CA PRO A 31 6.45 -9.49 3.74
C PRO A 31 6.71 -7.99 3.88
N GLY A 32 6.49 -7.42 5.07
CA GLY A 32 6.63 -5.98 5.26
C GLY A 32 6.69 -5.53 6.72
N GLY A 33 7.59 -4.57 6.99
CA GLY A 33 7.79 -4.00 8.33
C GLY A 33 7.10 -2.65 8.56
N TRP A 34 6.34 -2.11 7.61
CA TRP A 34 5.70 -0.81 7.82
C TRP A 34 4.53 -0.91 8.80
N GLN A 35 4.24 0.20 9.47
CA GLN A 35 3.03 0.31 10.29
C GLN A 35 1.85 0.44 9.34
N LEU A 36 0.87 -0.45 9.44
CA LEU A 36 -0.29 -0.47 8.54
C LEU A 36 -1.35 0.50 9.06
N LEU A 37 -1.89 1.32 8.17
CA LEU A 37 -2.86 2.39 8.47
C LEU A 37 -4.26 2.08 7.95
N GLY A 38 -4.38 1.24 6.94
CA GLY A 38 -5.65 0.88 6.30
C GLY A 38 -5.42 0.10 5.01
N ARG A 39 -6.46 -0.02 4.18
CA ARG A 39 -6.40 -0.72 2.89
C ARG A 39 -7.18 0.03 1.82
N THR A 40 -6.74 -0.09 0.57
CA THR A 40 -7.51 0.33 -0.61
C THR A 40 -7.97 -0.88 -1.40
N ALA A 41 -9.12 -0.75 -2.05
CA ALA A 41 -9.62 -1.73 -3.02
C ALA A 41 -9.01 -1.53 -4.43
N LEU A 42 -8.23 -0.47 -4.65
CA LEU A 42 -7.62 -0.19 -5.94
C LEU A 42 -6.55 -1.22 -6.28
N THR A 43 -6.63 -1.79 -7.49
CA THR A 43 -5.56 -2.60 -8.08
C THR A 43 -4.45 -1.69 -8.59
N LEU A 44 -3.33 -1.65 -7.87
CA LEU A 44 -2.18 -0.79 -8.20
C LEU A 44 -1.25 -1.38 -9.26
N PHE A 45 -1.17 -2.71 -9.31
CA PHE A 45 -0.35 -3.42 -10.27
C PHE A 45 -1.13 -4.61 -10.82
N ASP A 46 -1.19 -4.71 -12.14
CA ASP A 46 -1.85 -5.80 -12.86
C ASP A 46 -1.09 -6.06 -14.19
N PRO A 47 -0.34 -7.17 -14.30
CA PRO A 47 0.49 -7.44 -15.46
C PRO A 47 -0.32 -7.68 -16.75
N ALA A 48 -1.62 -7.93 -16.66
CA ALA A 48 -2.48 -8.14 -17.81
C ALA A 48 -2.97 -6.82 -18.44
N ARG A 49 -2.79 -5.67 -17.78
CA ARG A 49 -3.19 -4.36 -18.32
C ARG A 49 -2.17 -3.85 -19.32
N LYS A 50 -2.66 -3.08 -20.31
CA LYS A 50 -1.81 -2.32 -21.24
C LYS A 50 -0.80 -1.43 -20.50
N GLU A 51 -1.22 -0.86 -19.38
CA GLU A 51 -0.37 -0.12 -18.46
C GLU A 51 -0.39 -0.84 -17.10
N PRO A 52 0.65 -1.64 -16.77
CA PRO A 52 0.59 -2.52 -15.62
C PRO A 52 0.54 -1.81 -14.26
N ALA A 53 1.18 -0.64 -14.14
CA ALA A 53 1.23 0.14 -12.92
C ALA A 53 0.26 1.32 -12.99
N LEU A 54 -0.61 1.45 -11.99
CA LEU A 54 -1.58 2.55 -11.90
C LEU A 54 -0.89 3.90 -11.66
N LEU A 55 0.24 3.89 -10.93
CA LEU A 55 0.96 5.08 -10.49
C LEU A 55 2.30 5.19 -11.23
N ARG A 56 2.65 6.41 -11.64
CA ARG A 56 3.91 6.73 -12.31
C ARG A 56 4.77 7.64 -11.45
N VAL A 57 6.07 7.65 -11.75
CA VAL A 57 7.01 8.59 -11.12
C VAL A 57 6.57 10.02 -11.44
N GLY A 58 6.43 10.84 -10.39
CA GLY A 58 5.97 12.23 -10.50
C GLY A 58 4.49 12.43 -10.15
N ASP A 59 3.70 11.36 -10.04
CA ASP A 59 2.29 11.47 -9.64
C ASP A 59 2.15 11.96 -8.20
N LYS A 60 1.13 12.79 -7.97
CA LYS A 60 0.74 13.24 -6.62
C LYS A 60 -0.45 12.42 -6.15
N ILE A 61 -0.34 11.89 -4.93
CA ILE A 61 -1.34 10.99 -4.35
C ILE A 61 -2.00 11.68 -3.15
N ARG A 62 -3.33 11.58 -3.06
CA ARG A 62 -4.11 11.99 -1.89
C ARG A 62 -4.95 10.82 -1.39
N PHE A 63 -4.73 10.42 -0.15
CA PHE A 63 -5.57 9.43 0.52
C PHE A 63 -6.88 10.06 0.96
N VAL A 64 -8.00 9.40 0.68
CA VAL A 64 -9.33 9.83 1.11
C VAL A 64 -9.94 8.71 1.95
N PRO A 65 -10.31 8.96 3.22
CA PRO A 65 -10.95 7.95 4.05
C PRO A 65 -12.32 7.59 3.47
N GLN A 66 -12.60 6.29 3.35
CA GLN A 66 -13.91 5.77 2.93
C GLN A 66 -14.59 5.10 4.13
N LYS A 67 -15.89 5.35 4.30
CA LYS A 67 -16.68 4.78 5.40
C LYS A 67 -16.93 3.28 5.24
N GLU A 68 -16.88 2.79 4.01
CA GLU A 68 -16.98 1.37 3.66
C GLU A 68 -15.60 0.89 3.25
N GLY A 69 -14.86 0.35 4.21
CA GLY A 69 -13.55 -0.24 3.99
C GLY A 69 -13.39 -1.47 4.85
N VAL A 70 -12.80 -2.53 4.29
CA VAL A 70 -12.41 -3.71 5.04
C VAL A 70 -11.23 -3.31 5.93
N CYS A 71 -11.49 -3.08 7.22
CA CYS A 71 -10.46 -2.92 8.24
C CYS A 71 -9.69 -4.24 8.44
#